data_AF-A0A0B7MMU5-F1
#
_entry.id   AF-A0A0B7MMU5-F1
#
_cell.length_a   1.000
_cell.length_b   1.000
_cell.length_c   1.000
_cell.angle_alpha   90.00
_cell.angle_beta   90.00
_cell.angle_gamma   90.00
#
_symmetry.space_group_name_H-M   'P 1'
#
loop_
_entity.id
_entity.type
_entity.pdbx_description
1 polymer ?
#
loop_
_entity_poly.entity_id
_entity_poly.type
_entity_poly.pdbx_seq_one_letter_code
_entity_poly.pdbx_strand_id
1 'polypeptide(L)' 'MSGVQIVVAAVTLTLFVPCIAQFAIMIKERGWKTALAIAGFIFPFAFLCGIVLNFILTLLGATL' A
#
# COMPACT_ATOMS: atom_id res chain seq x y z
N MET A 1 18.81 11.79 -4.50
CA MET A 1 18.15 10.52 -4.85
C MET A 1 17.39 10.05 -3.62
N SER A 2 16.13 10.46 -3.52
CA SER A 2 15.42 10.63 -2.26
C SER A 2 15.05 9.28 -1.62
N GLY A 3 15.60 8.98 -0.44
CA GLY A 3 15.37 7.71 0.29
C GLY A 3 13.89 7.38 0.52
N VAL A 4 13.02 8.40 0.52
CA VAL A 4 11.56 8.25 0.58
C VAL A 4 11.03 7.32 -0.52
N GLN A 5 11.51 7.47 -1.75
CA GLN A 5 11.00 6.72 -2.89
C GLN A 5 11.40 5.25 -2.81
N ILE A 6 12.59 4.95 -2.26
CA ILE A 6 13.07 3.58 -2.06
C ILE A 6 12.26 2.88 -0.95
N VAL A 7 11.98 3.57 0.17
CA VAL A 7 11.17 3.01 1.26
C VAL A 7 9.73 2.77 0.80
N VAL A 8 9.12 3.75 0.12
CA VAL A 8 7.77 3.59 -0.45
C VAL A 8 7.72 2.44 -1.45
N ALA A 9 8.73 2.31 -2.33
CA ALA A 9 8.80 1.22 -3.30
C ALA A 9 8.92 -0.15 -2.61
N ALA A 10 9.80 -0.29 -1.62
CA ALA A 10 9.98 -1.53 -0.86
C ALA A 10 8.68 -1.95 -0.15
N VAL A 11 8.03 -1.02 0.56
CA VAL A 11 6.76 -1.25 1.26
C VAL A 11 5.66 -1.63 0.26
N THR A 12 5.56 -0.93 -0.87
CA THR A 12 4.57 -1.22 -1.91
C THR A 12 4.78 -2.63 -2.47
N LEU A 13 6.00 -3.03 -2.78
CA LEU A 13 6.31 -4.39 -3.23
C LEU A 13 5.94 -5.43 -2.17
N THR A 14 6.26 -5.17 -0.90
CA THR A 14 5.92 -6.06 0.22
C THR A 14 4.43 -6.10 0.53
N LEU A 15 3.63 -5.06 0.26
CA LEU A 15 2.17 -5.13 0.41
C LEU A 15 1.50 -5.72 -0.83
N PHE A 16 1.96 -5.41 -2.03
CA PHE A 16 1.39 -5.94 -3.27
C PHE A 16 1.48 -7.46 -3.33
N VAL A 17 2.60 -8.05 -2.89
CA VAL A 17 2.77 -9.52 -2.84
C VAL A 17 1.69 -10.21 -1.97
N PRO A 18 1.53 -9.93 -0.66
CA PRO A 18 0.50 -10.52 0.18
C PRO A 18 -0.90 -10.03 -0.17
N CYS A 19 -1.06 -8.81 -0.69
CA CYS A 19 -2.35 -8.28 -1.10
C CYS A 19 -2.89 -9.04 -2.32
N ILE A 20 -2.09 -9.24 -3.37
CA ILE A 20 -2.51 -10.01 -4.55
C ILE A 20 -2.75 -11.47 -4.16
N ALA A 21 -1.92 -12.05 -3.30
CA ALA A 21 -2.12 -13.41 -2.80
C ALA A 21 -3.45 -13.56 -2.04
N GLN A 22 -3.70 -12.71 -1.03
CA GLN A 22 -4.97 -12.68 -0.27
C GLN A 22 -6.18 -12.42 -1.18
N PHE A 23 -6.03 -11.53 -2.16
CA PHE A 23 -7.11 -11.18 -3.08
C PHE A 23 -7.48 -12.33 -4.00
N ALA A 24 -6.48 -13.01 -4.57
CA ALA A 24 -6.69 -14.17 -5.42
C ALA A 24 -7.37 -15.31 -4.66
N ILE A 25 -7.02 -15.51 -3.39
CA ILE A 25 -7.64 -16.52 -2.52
C ILE A 25 -9.08 -16.10 -2.15
N MET A 26 -9.30 -14.85 -1.73
CA MET A 26 -10.65 -14.34 -1.41
C MET A 26 -11.62 -14.37 -2.60
N ILE A 27 -11.14 -14.07 -3.81
CA ILE A 27 -11.94 -14.17 -5.04
C ILE A 27 -12.45 -15.60 -5.24
N LYS A 28 -11.62 -16.59 -4.90
CA LYS A 28 -11.92 -18.01 -5.12
C LYS A 28 -12.85 -18.60 -4.06
N GLU A 29 -12.80 -18.12 -2.81
CA GLU A 29 -13.64 -18.61 -1.70
C GLU A 29 -14.92 -17.81 -1.42
N ARG A 30 -14.93 -16.47 -1.60
CA ARG A 30 -16.02 -15.56 -1.15
C ARG A 30 -16.79 -14.87 -2.28
N GLY A 31 -16.38 -15.08 -3.54
CA GLY A 31 -16.96 -14.46 -4.73
C GLY A 31 -16.53 -13.00 -4.98
N TRP A 32 -16.56 -12.57 -6.25
CA TRP A 32 -16.06 -11.28 -6.75
C TRP A 32 -16.62 -10.03 -6.04
N LYS A 33 -17.83 -10.10 -5.46
CA LYS A 33 -18.50 -8.96 -4.85
C LYS A 33 -17.79 -8.46 -3.58
N THR A 34 -17.35 -9.39 -2.74
CA THR A 34 -16.64 -9.07 -1.48
C THR A 34 -15.22 -8.59 -1.76
N ALA A 35 -14.55 -9.23 -2.73
CA ALA A 35 -13.20 -8.87 -3.12
C ALA A 35 -13.13 -7.42 -3.65
N LEU A 36 -14.01 -7.05 -4.59
CA LEU A 36 -13.98 -5.71 -5.17
C LEU A 36 -14.19 -4.59 -4.12
N ALA A 37 -15.05 -4.83 -3.12
CA ALA A 37 -15.24 -3.90 -2.01
C ALA A 37 -13.98 -3.73 -1.14
N ILE A 38 -13.26 -4.84 -0.87
CA ILE A 38 -12.04 -4.83 -0.06
C ILE A 38 -10.86 -4.21 -0.81
N ALA A 39 -10.69 -4.50 -2.10
CA ALA A 39 -9.67 -3.84 -2.93
C ALA A 39 -9.89 -2.34 -3.02
N GLY A 40 -11.14 -1.91 -3.19
CA GLY A 40 -11.51 -0.50 -3.20
C GLY A 40 -11.15 0.22 -1.90
N PHE A 41 -11.15 -0.48 -0.76
CA PHE A 41 -10.78 0.08 0.54
C PHE A 41 -9.26 0.03 0.81
N ILE A 42 -8.56 -0.97 0.27
CA ILE A 42 -7.11 -1.15 0.48
C ILE A 42 -6.28 -0.21 -0.38
N PHE A 43 -6.67 0.05 -1.63
CA PHE A 43 -5.99 1.01 -2.51
C PHE A 43 -5.79 2.39 -1.87
N PRO A 44 -6.82 3.04 -1.30
CA PRO A 44 -6.65 4.31 -0.63
C PRO A 44 -5.80 4.17 0.63
N PHE A 45 -5.88 3.06 1.37
CA PHE A 45 -5.05 2.84 2.56
C PHE A 45 -3.55 2.69 2.22
N ALA A 46 -3.23 1.98 1.12
CA ALA A 46 -1.87 1.85 0.62
C ALA A 46 -1.30 3.21 0.18
N PHE A 47 -2.10 4.01 -0.53
CA PHE A 47 -1.75 5.39 -0.88
C PHE A 47 -1.58 6.26 0.38
N LEU A 48 -2.46 6.11 1.37
CA LEU A 48 -2.39 6.85 2.63
C LEU A 48 -1.07 6.54 3.35
N CYS A 49 -0.67 5.27 3.46
CA CYS A 49 0.62 4.90 4.05
C CYS A 49 1.79 5.54 3.29
N GLY A 50 1.80 5.52 1.96
CA GLY A 50 2.83 6.17 1.15
C GLY A 50 2.90 7.69 1.37
N ILE A 51 1.75 8.37 1.45
CA ILE A 51 1.65 9.81 1.73
C ILE A 51 2.08 10.11 3.16
N VAL A 52 1.62 9.34 4.14
CA VAL A 52 1.97 9.50 5.56
C VAL A 52 3.48 9.31 5.77
N LEU A 53 4.10 8.32 5.12
CA LEU A 53 5.55 8.13 5.14
C LEU A 53 6.29 9.30 4.50
N ASN A 54 5.79 9.80 3.35
CA ASN A 54 6.35 11.00 2.71
C ASN A 54 6.21 12.23 3.62
N PHE A 55 5.08 12.38 4.30
CA PHE A 55 4.78 13.52 5.18
C PHE A 55 5.62 13.47 6.46
N ILE A 56 5.72 12.30 7.10
CA ILE A 56 6.56 12.08 8.29
C ILE A 56 8.03 12.28 7.95
N LEU A 57 8.51 11.77 6.81
CA LEU A 57 9.92 11.91 6.45
C LEU A 57 10.27 13.33 5.98
N THR A 58 9.33 14.01 5.31
CA THR A 58 9.41 15.45 5.01
C THR A 58 9.46 16.26 6.30
N LEU A 59 8.62 15.95 7.29
CA LEU A 59 8.59 16.60 8.61
C LEU A 59 9.81 16.29 9.47
N LEU A 60 10.33 15.06 9.42
CA LEU A 60 11.41 14.58 10.29
C LEU A 60 12.81 14.94 9.76
N GLY A 61 12.96 15.32 8.50
CA GLY A 61 14.30 15.56 7.96
C GLY A 61 14.44 16.10 6.54
N ALA A 62 13.40 16.63 5.89
CA ALA A 62 13.56 17.41 4.65
C ALA A 62 13.78 18.93 4.91
N THR A 63 14.11 19.29 6.16
CA THR A 63 14.49 20.65 6.58
C THR A 63 16.01 20.83 6.73
N LEU A 64 16.84 19.95 6.16
CA LEU A 64 18.28 20.20 6.02
C LEU A 64 18.87 19.58 4.74
#